data_AF-A0A2T6INH8-F1
#
_entry.id   AF-A0A2T6INH8-F1
#
_cell.length_a   1.000
_cell.length_b   1.000
_cell.length_c   1.000
_cell.angle_alpha   90.00
_cell.angle_beta   90.00
_cell.angle_gamma   90.00
#
_symmetry.space_group_name_H-M   'P 1'
#
loop_
_entity.id
_entity.type
_entity.pdbx_description
1 polymer ?
#
loop_
_entity_poly.entity_id
_entity_poly.type
_entity_poly.pdbx_seq_one_letter_code
_entity_poly.pdbx_strand_id
1 'polypeptide(L)'
;MPELSTADAGVAVKENERNAREEVSAATEMDGKVEEEGDLKRTASALRQSIARYGSNSYYYAHAPLPGAQQQGDVKVISGPGVVTGGPPVLLERRHAEEGAEKRATKFASPDEAAYAAASGSVPASYKAVQSYMWTDEGATVRVYVSLEKLVEPPKSGDADLCFEQEQLGTFFDDERAALAIHTNAGNYVLVLNRLYHPVDISKCRASVKRDRITLVLAKQDTDLTWFSLTKAR
;
A
#
# COMPACT_ATOMS: atom_id res chain seq x y z
N MET A 1 -9.30 -0.16 65.16
CA MET A 1 -8.20 -1.16 65.27
C MET A 1 -7.23 -0.88 64.13
N PRO A 2 -5.92 -0.97 64.40
CA PRO A 2 -4.93 0.06 64.11
C PRO A 2 -4.28 -0.02 62.73
N GLU A 3 -3.74 1.14 62.35
CA GLU A 3 -2.88 1.38 61.19
C GLU A 3 -1.54 0.65 61.30
N LEU A 4 -1.14 0.00 60.21
CA LEU A 4 0.20 -0.53 59.93
C LEU A 4 0.58 0.06 58.57
N SER A 5 1.39 1.12 58.43
CA SER A 5 2.79 1.33 58.86
C SER A 5 3.76 0.30 58.28
N THR A 6 4.87 0.82 57.74
CA THR A 6 6.08 0.17 57.17
C THR A 6 5.97 -0.18 55.66
N ALA A 7 6.98 0.03 54.82
CA ALA A 7 8.27 0.69 54.96
C ALA A 7 8.73 1.17 53.58
N ASP A 8 9.36 2.34 53.63
CA ASP A 8 10.22 2.93 52.61
C ASP A 8 11.45 2.03 52.39
N ALA A 9 11.71 1.65 51.14
CA ALA A 9 12.91 0.93 50.74
C ALA A 9 13.46 1.55 49.45
N GLY A 10 14.21 2.63 49.64
CA GLY A 10 15.11 3.17 48.63
C GLY A 10 16.13 2.12 48.22
N VAL A 11 16.18 1.82 46.91
CA VAL A 11 17.28 1.06 46.31
C VAL A 11 17.90 1.94 45.23
N ALA A 12 18.96 2.62 45.66
CA ALA A 12 19.92 3.29 44.80
C ALA A 12 20.71 2.25 43.99
N VAL A 13 20.61 2.31 42.67
CA VAL A 13 21.53 1.58 41.77
C VAL A 13 22.09 2.56 40.74
N LYS A 14 23.22 3.14 41.14
CA LYS A 14 24.48 3.26 40.40
C LYS A 14 24.40 3.73 38.95
N GLU A 15 24.72 5.01 38.81
CA GLU A 15 25.45 5.60 37.67
C GLU A 15 26.52 4.64 37.16
N ASN A 16 26.48 4.35 35.86
CA ASN A 16 27.55 3.67 35.14
C ASN A 16 27.90 4.50 33.90
N GLU A 17 28.45 5.69 34.14
CA GLU A 17 29.25 6.43 33.18
C GLU A 17 30.70 5.95 33.28
N ARG A 18 31.22 5.29 32.24
CA ARG A 18 32.63 5.40 31.77
C ARG A 18 32.94 4.41 30.64
N ASN A 19 33.69 4.93 29.68
CA ASN A 19 34.46 4.25 28.60
C ASN A 19 33.62 3.69 27.44
N ALA A 20 33.96 3.91 26.16
CA ALA A 20 35.26 4.20 25.59
C ALA A 20 35.15 5.03 24.29
N ARG A 21 36.16 5.90 24.12
CA ARG A 21 36.63 6.47 22.86
C ARG A 21 37.33 5.38 22.04
N GLU A 22 37.09 5.36 20.73
CA GLU A 22 38.04 5.08 19.64
C GLU A 22 37.25 5.39 18.34
N GLU A 23 37.39 6.57 17.74
CA GLU A 23 38.44 6.91 16.77
C GLU A 23 38.78 5.76 15.81
N VAL A 24 37.99 5.64 14.74
CA VAL A 24 38.52 5.16 13.45
C VAL A 24 38.09 6.16 12.37
N SER A 25 38.98 7.13 12.17
CA SER A 25 39.09 7.89 10.93
C SER A 25 39.52 6.94 9.81
N ALA A 26 38.59 6.55 8.94
CA ALA A 26 38.91 5.96 7.66
C ALA A 26 38.29 6.83 6.57
N ALA A 27 39.02 7.88 6.20
CA ALA A 27 38.86 8.56 4.93
C ALA A 27 39.04 7.53 3.82
N THR A 28 37.94 7.14 3.19
CA THR A 28 37.97 6.44 1.90
C THR A 28 37.58 7.48 0.86
N GLU A 29 38.59 8.15 0.33
CA GLU A 29 38.52 8.79 -0.99
C GLU A 29 38.32 7.67 -2.03
N MET A 30 37.06 7.41 -2.41
CA MET A 30 36.77 6.68 -3.63
C MET A 30 36.67 7.66 -4.79
N ASP A 31 37.82 7.74 -5.43
CA ASP A 31 38.11 8.10 -6.81
C ASP A 31 36.91 7.94 -7.77
N GLY A 32 36.75 8.96 -8.60
CA GLY A 32 35.65 9.11 -9.53
C GLY A 32 35.66 8.04 -10.60
N LYS A 33 34.59 7.23 -10.62
CA LYS A 33 34.15 6.55 -11.83
C LYS A 33 32.89 7.26 -12.32
N VAL A 34 33.07 8.05 -13.37
CA VAL A 34 32.02 8.52 -14.26
C VAL A 34 31.34 7.28 -14.82
N GLU A 35 30.20 6.90 -14.23
CA GLU A 35 29.30 5.97 -14.91
C GLU A 35 28.64 6.75 -16.04
N GLU A 36 29.04 6.40 -17.26
CA GLU A 36 28.31 6.66 -18.49
C GLU A 36 26.80 6.60 -18.24
N GLU A 37 26.08 7.60 -18.75
CA GLU A 37 24.63 7.54 -18.93
C GLU A 37 24.28 6.19 -19.55
N GLY A 38 23.83 5.27 -18.68
CA GLY A 38 23.31 4.00 -19.08
C GLY A 38 22.09 4.28 -19.92
N ASP A 39 22.27 4.21 -21.23
CA ASP A 39 21.25 3.81 -22.19
C ASP A 39 20.44 2.71 -21.49
N LEU A 40 19.25 3.08 -21.00
CA LEU A 40 18.29 2.15 -20.43
C LEU A 40 17.92 1.22 -21.58
N LYS A 41 18.73 0.18 -21.78
CA LYS A 41 18.50 -0.90 -22.74
C LYS A 41 17.12 -1.40 -22.42
N ARG A 42 16.13 -0.93 -23.19
CA ARG A 42 14.72 -1.29 -23.06
C ARG A 42 14.68 -2.78 -22.86
N THR A 43 14.49 -3.20 -21.62
CA THR A 43 14.50 -4.59 -21.22
C THR A 43 13.54 -5.28 -22.15
N ALA A 44 14.07 -6.20 -22.97
CA ALA A 44 13.34 -6.82 -24.06
C ALA A 44 11.99 -7.28 -23.53
N SER A 45 10.91 -6.67 -24.03
CA SER A 45 9.55 -6.95 -23.55
C SER A 45 9.33 -8.46 -23.57
N ALA A 46 8.51 -8.99 -22.65
CA ALA A 46 8.18 -10.41 -22.62
C ALA A 46 7.74 -10.92 -24.01
N LEU A 47 7.08 -10.06 -24.79
CA LEU A 47 6.74 -10.30 -26.19
C LEU A 47 7.97 -10.50 -27.09
N ARG A 48 8.97 -9.60 -27.03
CA ARG A 48 10.21 -9.76 -27.81
C ARG A 48 11.01 -10.99 -27.38
N GLN A 49 11.01 -11.34 -26.10
CA GLN A 49 11.65 -12.57 -25.61
C GLN A 49 10.94 -13.82 -26.12
N SER A 50 9.60 -13.82 -26.15
CA SER A 50 8.81 -14.92 -26.71
C SER A 50 9.02 -15.07 -28.22
N ILE A 51 9.04 -13.97 -28.97
CA ILE A 51 9.30 -14.00 -30.41
C ILE A 51 10.74 -14.45 -30.68
N ALA A 52 11.71 -14.00 -29.89
CA ALA A 52 13.10 -14.42 -30.02
C ALA A 52 13.29 -15.92 -29.71
N ARG A 53 12.60 -16.47 -28.70
CA ARG A 53 12.69 -17.89 -28.34
C ARG A 53 11.96 -18.82 -29.30
N TYR A 54 10.76 -18.46 -29.72
CA TYR A 54 9.87 -19.38 -30.46
C TYR A 54 9.71 -19.01 -31.94
N GLY A 55 10.21 -17.86 -32.37
CA GLY A 55 10.13 -17.40 -33.75
C GLY A 55 8.68 -17.37 -34.27
N SER A 56 8.48 -18.00 -35.42
CA SER A 56 7.18 -18.17 -36.08
C SER A 56 6.19 -19.08 -35.33
N ASN A 57 6.66 -19.87 -34.36
CA ASN A 57 5.80 -20.71 -33.49
C ASN A 57 5.38 -20.00 -32.19
N SER A 58 5.69 -18.71 -32.02
CA SER A 58 5.18 -17.97 -30.86
C SER A 58 3.66 -17.84 -30.95
N TYR A 59 2.97 -18.01 -29.81
CA TYR A 59 1.50 -17.98 -29.70
C TYR A 59 0.87 -16.74 -30.38
N TYR A 60 1.58 -15.62 -30.36
CA TYR A 60 1.15 -14.36 -30.96
C TYR A 60 1.17 -14.34 -32.50
N TYR A 61 1.99 -15.17 -33.15
CA TYR A 61 2.01 -15.27 -34.61
C TYR A 61 0.95 -16.22 -35.18
N ALA A 62 0.39 -17.14 -34.38
CA ALA A 62 -0.69 -18.03 -34.82
C ALA A 62 -2.00 -17.29 -35.15
N HIS A 63 -2.17 -16.08 -34.60
CA HIS A 63 -3.33 -15.22 -34.85
C HIS A 63 -2.97 -13.96 -35.65
N ALA A 64 -1.71 -13.77 -36.04
CA ALA A 64 -1.34 -12.66 -36.89
C ALA A 64 -1.87 -12.92 -38.31
N PRO A 65 -2.64 -12.00 -38.90
CA PRO A 65 -3.08 -12.14 -40.28
C PRO A 65 -1.83 -12.21 -41.17
N LEU A 66 -1.63 -13.36 -41.81
CA LEU A 66 -0.47 -13.60 -42.68
C LEU A 66 -0.41 -12.48 -43.74
N PRO A 67 0.68 -11.69 -43.81
CA PRO A 67 0.87 -10.70 -44.85
C PRO A 67 1.08 -11.45 -46.17
N GLY A 68 0.00 -11.61 -46.93
CA GLY A 68 -0.06 -12.48 -48.11
C GLY A 68 -1.36 -13.29 -48.22
N ALA A 69 -2.14 -13.40 -47.14
CA ALA A 69 -3.52 -13.92 -47.19
C ALA A 69 -4.54 -12.88 -47.70
N GLN A 70 -4.09 -11.88 -48.48
CA GLN A 70 -4.97 -11.10 -49.33
C GLN A 70 -5.40 -11.99 -50.51
N GLN A 71 -6.49 -12.72 -50.30
CA GLN A 71 -7.58 -12.90 -51.28
C GLN A 71 -7.17 -13.17 -52.74
N GLN A 72 -6.25 -14.10 -53.00
CA GLN A 72 -6.08 -14.68 -54.35
C GLN A 72 -6.71 -16.07 -54.50
N GLY A 73 -7.34 -16.59 -53.45
CA GLY A 73 -8.22 -17.75 -53.53
C GLY A 73 -9.67 -17.28 -53.70
N ASP A 74 -10.36 -17.87 -54.68
CA ASP A 74 -11.78 -17.69 -55.00
C ASP A 74 -12.67 -18.12 -53.81
N VAL A 75 -12.69 -17.31 -52.75
CA VAL A 75 -13.55 -17.54 -51.59
C VAL A 75 -14.97 -17.21 -52.03
N LYS A 76 -15.77 -18.25 -52.27
CA LYS A 76 -17.16 -18.14 -52.67
C LYS A 76 -17.96 -17.48 -51.54
N VAL A 77 -18.12 -16.17 -51.61
CA VAL A 77 -19.01 -15.42 -50.72
C VAL A 77 -20.44 -15.81 -51.06
N ILE A 78 -21.05 -16.66 -50.23
CA ILE A 78 -22.43 -17.10 -50.42
C ILE A 78 -23.34 -15.97 -49.92
N SER A 79 -23.72 -15.08 -50.84
CA SER A 79 -24.75 -14.07 -50.60
C SER A 79 -26.08 -14.56 -51.19
N GLY A 80 -27.10 -14.67 -50.33
CA GLY A 80 -28.44 -15.08 -50.72
C GLY A 80 -29.50 -14.50 -49.78
N PRO A 81 -30.76 -14.35 -50.24
CA PRO A 81 -31.85 -13.87 -49.40
C PRO A 81 -32.05 -14.84 -48.22
N GLY A 82 -31.75 -14.37 -47.00
CA GLY A 82 -31.77 -15.17 -45.77
C GLY A 82 -30.42 -15.30 -45.05
N VAL A 83 -29.30 -14.89 -45.68
CA VAL A 83 -27.99 -14.86 -45.02
C VAL A 83 -27.84 -13.54 -44.27
N VAL A 84 -28.02 -13.55 -42.95
CA VAL A 84 -27.73 -12.41 -42.08
C VAL A 84 -26.21 -12.35 -41.89
N THR A 85 -25.53 -11.62 -42.76
CA THR A 85 -24.14 -11.24 -42.51
C THR A 85 -24.14 -10.22 -41.37
N GLY A 86 -23.61 -10.61 -40.20
CA GLY A 86 -23.40 -9.68 -39.11
C GLY A 86 -22.53 -8.55 -39.63
N GLY A 87 -23.10 -7.34 -39.73
CA GLY A 87 -22.35 -6.16 -40.13
C GLY A 87 -21.13 -5.96 -39.22
N PRO A 88 -20.17 -5.10 -39.61
CA PRO A 88 -19.07 -4.74 -38.73
C PRO A 88 -19.65 -4.33 -37.37
N PRO A 89 -19.08 -4.81 -36.24
CA PRO A 89 -19.65 -4.58 -34.93
C PRO A 89 -19.85 -3.09 -34.72
N VAL A 90 -21.11 -2.68 -34.66
CA VAL A 90 -21.48 -1.31 -34.35
C VAL A 90 -21.22 -1.15 -32.86
N LEU A 91 -20.35 -0.20 -32.50
CA LEU A 91 -20.17 0.22 -31.12
C LEU A 91 -21.50 0.85 -30.68
N LEU A 92 -22.42 0.01 -30.19
CA LEU A 92 -23.56 0.48 -29.41
C LEU A 92 -22.97 1.33 -28.30
N GLU A 93 -23.44 2.57 -28.18
CA GLU A 93 -22.95 3.57 -27.24
C GLU A 93 -22.44 2.87 -25.99
N ARG A 94 -21.15 3.09 -25.65
CA ARG A 94 -20.73 2.79 -24.29
C ARG A 94 -21.69 3.57 -23.43
N ARG A 95 -22.65 2.89 -22.80
CA ARG A 95 -23.23 3.37 -21.57
C ARG A 95 -22.02 3.62 -20.69
N HIS A 96 -21.51 4.85 -20.73
CA HIS A 96 -20.92 5.44 -19.55
C HIS A 96 -21.92 5.07 -18.46
N ALA A 97 -21.48 4.25 -17.51
CA ALA A 97 -22.20 4.02 -16.28
C ALA A 97 -22.15 5.30 -15.42
N GLU A 98 -22.50 6.41 -16.05
CA GLU A 98 -22.62 7.75 -15.54
C GLU A 98 -24.07 8.11 -15.81
N GLU A 99 -24.96 7.64 -14.93
CA GLU A 99 -26.26 8.25 -14.58
C GLU A 99 -27.12 7.21 -13.88
N GLY A 100 -27.26 7.37 -12.57
CA GLY A 100 -28.01 6.46 -11.69
C GLY A 100 -27.35 6.26 -10.33
N ALA A 101 -26.07 6.61 -10.19
CA ALA A 101 -25.50 6.88 -8.88
C ALA A 101 -25.74 8.35 -8.56
N GLU A 102 -26.98 8.70 -8.19
CA GLU A 102 -27.18 9.73 -7.17
C GLU A 102 -26.44 9.23 -5.93
N LYS A 103 -25.13 9.43 -5.94
CA LYS A 103 -24.24 9.25 -4.81
C LYS A 103 -24.77 10.27 -3.81
N ARG A 104 -25.66 9.81 -2.93
CA ARG A 104 -25.62 10.24 -1.54
C ARG A 104 -24.14 10.14 -1.19
N ALA A 105 -23.44 11.27 -1.26
CA ALA A 105 -22.21 11.45 -0.57
C ALA A 105 -22.60 11.25 0.89
N THR A 106 -22.60 10.00 1.33
CA THR A 106 -22.55 9.66 2.73
C THR A 106 -21.27 10.32 3.17
N LYS A 107 -21.41 11.56 3.68
CA LYS A 107 -20.39 12.23 4.45
C LYS A 107 -20.14 11.25 5.59
N PHE A 108 -19.12 10.40 5.43
CA PHE A 108 -18.67 9.54 6.51
C PHE A 108 -18.37 10.47 7.67
N ALA A 109 -19.09 10.26 8.77
CA ALA A 109 -19.23 11.27 9.82
C ALA A 109 -18.03 11.30 10.75
N SER A 110 -17.22 10.23 10.76
CA SER A 110 -16.06 10.08 11.62
C SER A 110 -14.95 9.27 10.93
N PRO A 111 -13.66 9.56 11.20
CA PRO A 111 -12.54 8.74 10.74
C PRO A 111 -12.64 7.28 11.25
N ASP A 112 -13.24 7.02 12.41
CA ASP A 112 -13.41 5.65 12.94
C ASP A 112 -14.36 4.81 12.08
N GLU A 113 -15.46 5.42 11.62
CA GLU A 113 -16.42 4.76 10.74
C GLU A 113 -15.77 4.41 9.40
N ALA A 114 -14.92 5.30 8.88
CA ALA A 114 -14.16 5.06 7.66
C ALA A 114 -13.15 3.90 7.83
N ALA A 115 -12.47 3.81 8.98
CA ALA A 115 -11.56 2.71 9.27
C ALA A 115 -12.31 1.36 9.33
N TYR A 116 -13.45 1.32 10.01
CA TYR A 116 -14.33 0.15 10.09
C TYR A 116 -14.83 -0.30 8.71
N ALA A 117 -15.39 0.64 7.93
CA ALA A 117 -15.89 0.36 6.58
C ALA A 117 -14.78 -0.20 5.68
N ALA A 118 -13.58 0.39 5.74
CA ALA A 118 -12.44 -0.07 4.96
C ALA A 118 -11.99 -1.50 5.35
N ALA A 119 -12.00 -1.85 6.63
CA ALA A 119 -11.70 -3.20 7.12
C ALA A 119 -12.75 -4.25 6.70
N SER A 120 -14.01 -3.83 6.53
CA SER A 120 -15.09 -4.67 5.97
C SER A 120 -15.00 -4.84 4.45
N GLY A 121 -14.05 -4.19 3.77
CA GLY A 121 -13.86 -4.25 2.33
C GLY A 121 -14.60 -3.18 1.53
N SER A 122 -15.21 -2.20 2.21
CA SER A 122 -15.88 -1.05 1.59
C SER A 122 -15.07 0.21 1.85
N VAL A 123 -14.13 0.51 0.95
CA VAL A 123 -13.33 1.74 1.06
C VAL A 123 -14.16 2.92 0.55
N PRO A 124 -14.37 3.98 1.37
CA PRO A 124 -15.07 5.18 0.92
C PRO A 124 -14.40 5.81 -0.30
N ALA A 125 -15.19 6.26 -1.28
CA ALA A 125 -14.68 6.87 -2.51
C ALA A 125 -13.86 8.16 -2.29
N SER A 126 -14.04 8.83 -1.14
CA SER A 126 -13.27 10.02 -0.76
C SER A 126 -11.89 9.71 -0.16
N TYR A 127 -11.62 8.46 0.19
CA TYR A 127 -10.37 8.04 0.80
C TYR A 127 -9.43 7.43 -0.25
N LYS A 128 -8.19 7.90 -0.27
CA LYS A 128 -7.10 7.36 -1.08
C LYS A 128 -6.37 6.26 -0.31
N ALA A 129 -6.04 5.16 -0.97
CA ALA A 129 -5.27 4.10 -0.34
C ALA A 129 -3.83 4.55 -0.06
N VAL A 130 -3.32 4.29 1.14
CA VAL A 130 -1.92 4.50 1.50
C VAL A 130 -1.06 3.47 0.77
N GLN A 131 -0.21 3.94 -0.15
CA GLN A 131 0.62 3.06 -1.00
C GLN A 131 1.96 2.69 -0.38
N SER A 132 2.48 3.51 0.52
CA SER A 132 3.80 3.33 1.11
C SER A 132 3.71 3.38 2.63
N TYR A 133 4.13 2.28 3.25
CA TYR A 133 4.31 2.16 4.69
C TYR A 133 5.52 1.27 4.95
N MET A 134 6.05 1.32 6.16
CA MET A 134 7.12 0.46 6.64
C MET A 134 6.65 -0.26 7.88
N TRP A 135 7.25 -1.39 8.23
CA TRP A 135 6.93 -2.07 9.48
C TRP A 135 8.15 -2.75 10.07
N THR A 136 8.13 -2.96 11.39
CA THR A 136 9.17 -3.65 12.15
C THR A 136 8.56 -4.56 13.19
N ASP A 137 9.19 -5.71 13.41
CA ASP A 137 8.85 -6.62 14.50
C ASP A 137 9.71 -6.33 15.74
N GLU A 138 9.07 -6.08 16.88
CA GLU A 138 9.70 -5.83 18.19
C GLU A 138 9.37 -6.96 19.19
N GLY A 139 9.33 -8.20 18.72
CA GLY A 139 9.07 -9.38 19.56
C GLY A 139 7.61 -9.48 19.98
N ALA A 140 7.20 -8.77 21.03
CA ALA A 140 5.82 -8.79 21.52
C ALA A 140 4.85 -7.91 20.68
N THR A 141 5.38 -6.95 19.92
CA THR A 141 4.56 -6.01 19.15
C THR A 141 5.13 -5.81 17.75
N VAL A 142 4.25 -5.57 16.79
CA VAL A 142 4.60 -5.16 15.43
C VAL A 142 4.24 -3.69 15.26
N ARG A 143 5.18 -2.89 14.77
CA ARG A 143 4.95 -1.46 14.51
C ARG A 143 4.89 -1.19 13.02
N VAL A 144 3.84 -0.50 12.58
CA VAL A 144 3.68 -0.04 11.20
C VAL A 144 3.82 1.47 11.17
N TYR A 145 4.75 1.96 10.38
CA TYR A 145 5.05 3.38 10.21
C TYR A 145 4.50 3.88 8.88
N VAL A 146 3.74 4.98 8.94
CA VAL A 146 3.21 5.69 7.77
C VAL A 146 3.81 7.09 7.76
N SER A 147 4.63 7.40 6.75
CA SER A 147 5.27 8.71 6.58
C SER A 147 4.25 9.75 6.10
N LEU A 148 4.10 10.84 6.84
CA LEU A 148 3.15 11.91 6.51
C LEU A 148 3.61 12.75 5.31
N GLU A 149 4.92 12.88 5.10
CA GLU A 149 5.52 13.60 3.97
C GLU A 149 5.06 13.09 2.59
N LYS A 150 4.71 11.80 2.49
CA LYS A 150 4.23 11.19 1.25
C LYS A 150 2.72 11.34 1.05
N LEU A 151 1.98 11.69 2.11
CA LEU A 151 0.53 11.81 2.10
C LEU A 151 0.09 13.27 1.93
N VAL A 152 0.83 14.20 2.50
CA VAL A 152 0.53 15.62 2.43
C VAL A 152 1.48 16.25 1.42
N GLU A 153 0.94 16.79 0.33
CA GLU A 153 1.74 17.66 -0.53
C GLU A 153 2.25 18.83 0.32
N PRO A 154 3.55 19.16 0.27
CA PRO A 154 4.10 20.21 1.11
C PRO A 154 3.30 21.49 0.88
N PRO A 155 2.88 22.19 1.95
CA PRO A 155 2.09 23.40 1.81
C PRO A 155 2.85 24.36 0.88
N LYS A 156 2.13 24.92 -0.10
CA LYS A 156 2.69 25.89 -1.04
C LYS A 156 3.06 27.15 -0.26
N SER A 157 4.31 27.21 0.18
CA SER A 157 5.03 28.43 0.58
C SER A 157 4.34 29.27 1.66
N GLY A 158 4.51 28.88 2.94
CA GLY A 158 4.46 29.82 4.06
C GLY A 158 3.33 29.65 5.07
N ASP A 159 2.37 28.75 4.84
CA ASP A 159 1.25 28.56 5.76
C ASP A 159 1.38 27.27 6.59
N ALA A 160 1.45 27.50 7.90
CA ALA A 160 1.21 26.60 9.03
C ALA A 160 2.04 25.32 9.13
N ASP A 161 2.68 25.15 10.30
CA ASP A 161 3.16 23.86 10.77
C ASP A 161 2.05 22.81 10.61
N LEU A 162 2.40 21.66 10.00
CA LEU A 162 1.51 20.51 9.90
C LEU A 162 1.29 19.91 11.30
N CYS A 163 0.43 20.54 12.10
CA CYS A 163 -0.01 20.02 13.39
C CYS A 163 -1.06 18.94 13.12
N PHE A 164 -0.61 17.69 13.14
CA PHE A 164 -1.50 16.54 13.04
C PHE A 164 -2.05 16.21 14.43
N GLU A 165 -3.34 16.47 14.64
CA GLU A 165 -4.03 16.16 15.89
C GLU A 165 -4.52 14.71 15.90
N GLN A 166 -4.53 14.09 17.08
CA GLN A 166 -4.96 12.70 17.24
C GLN A 166 -6.44 12.48 16.85
N GLU A 167 -7.27 13.52 16.93
CA GLU A 167 -8.71 13.49 16.59
C GLU A 167 -8.98 13.24 15.09
N GLN A 168 -7.99 13.49 14.23
CA GLN A 168 -8.11 13.26 12.79
C GLN A 168 -7.80 11.81 12.37
N LEU A 169 -7.48 10.98 13.35
CA LEU A 169 -7.10 9.59 13.16
C LEU A 169 -8.21 8.66 13.60
N GLY A 170 -8.57 7.72 12.75
CA GLY A 170 -9.49 6.63 13.08
C GLY A 170 -8.78 5.30 12.97
N THR A 171 -9.01 4.41 13.93
CA THR A 171 -8.40 3.07 13.93
C THR A 171 -9.44 2.00 14.13
N PHE A 172 -9.27 0.90 13.42
CA PHE A 172 -10.03 -0.31 13.63
C PHE A 172 -9.07 -1.50 13.75
N PHE A 173 -9.30 -2.33 14.74
CA PHE A 173 -8.52 -3.52 15.03
C PHE A 173 -9.45 -4.73 15.14
N ASP A 174 -9.04 -5.82 14.53
CA ASP A 174 -9.67 -7.13 14.54
C ASP A 174 -8.56 -8.18 14.64
N ASP A 175 -8.89 -9.44 14.90
CA ASP A 175 -7.91 -10.49 15.13
C ASP A 175 -6.95 -10.62 13.92
N GLU A 176 -7.49 -10.61 12.70
CA GLU A 176 -6.71 -10.76 11.47
C GLU A 176 -6.66 -9.50 10.59
N ARG A 177 -7.19 -8.37 11.07
CA ARG A 177 -7.28 -7.14 10.27
C ARG A 177 -6.96 -5.92 11.10
N ALA A 178 -6.34 -4.93 10.46
CA ALA A 178 -6.19 -3.61 11.03
C ALA A 178 -6.43 -2.57 9.95
N ALA A 179 -7.11 -1.48 10.29
CA ALA A 179 -7.31 -0.35 9.40
C ALA A 179 -7.02 0.96 10.12
N LEU A 180 -6.46 1.88 9.35
CA LEU A 180 -6.08 3.21 9.79
C LEU A 180 -6.66 4.22 8.78
N ALA A 181 -7.59 5.05 9.24
CA ALA A 181 -8.14 6.16 8.49
C ALA A 181 -7.48 7.46 8.95
N ILE A 182 -7.07 8.28 8.01
CA ILE A 182 -6.31 9.50 8.23
C ILE A 182 -7.07 10.63 7.53
N HIS A 183 -7.64 11.55 8.29
CA HIS A 183 -8.26 12.75 7.75
C HIS A 183 -7.23 13.86 7.70
N THR A 184 -7.01 14.50 6.55
CA THR A 184 -6.08 15.62 6.44
C THR A 184 -6.74 16.75 5.65
N ASN A 185 -6.24 17.98 5.82
CA ASN A 185 -6.70 19.12 5.01
C ASN A 185 -6.42 18.93 3.51
N ALA A 186 -5.40 18.13 3.16
CA ALA A 186 -5.03 17.82 1.77
C ALA A 186 -5.85 16.66 1.18
N GLY A 187 -6.59 15.91 2.01
CA GLY A 187 -7.39 14.77 1.60
C GLY A 187 -7.44 13.66 2.64
N ASN A 188 -8.25 12.65 2.35
CA ASN A 188 -8.46 11.52 3.24
C ASN A 188 -7.68 10.31 2.74
N TYR A 189 -7.01 9.61 3.65
CA TYR A 189 -6.19 8.45 3.35
C TYR A 189 -6.59 7.27 4.21
N VAL A 190 -6.49 6.06 3.66
CA VAL A 190 -6.77 4.83 4.41
C VAL A 190 -5.71 3.78 4.15
N LEU A 191 -5.22 3.17 5.22
CA LEU A 191 -4.38 1.98 5.18
C LEU A 191 -5.22 0.80 5.67
N VAL A 192 -5.32 -0.25 4.86
CA VAL A 192 -6.02 -1.48 5.21
C VAL A 192 -5.04 -2.64 5.19
N LEU A 193 -4.87 -3.30 6.33
CA LEU A 193 -4.06 -4.49 6.51
C LEU A 193 -5.02 -5.67 6.67
N ASN A 194 -5.21 -6.44 5.59
CA ASN A 194 -6.04 -7.64 5.60
C ASN A 194 -5.17 -8.89 5.76
N ARG A 195 -5.69 -9.88 6.49
CA ARG A 195 -5.02 -11.18 6.72
C ARG A 195 -3.64 -10.98 7.35
N LEU A 196 -3.60 -10.35 8.52
CA LEU A 196 -2.38 -10.23 9.32
C LEU A 196 -1.69 -11.59 9.47
N TYR A 197 -0.36 -11.60 9.58
CA TYR A 197 0.43 -12.82 9.63
C TYR A 197 -0.01 -13.76 10.77
N HIS A 198 -0.33 -13.19 11.93
CA HIS A 198 -0.90 -13.88 13.08
C HIS A 198 -1.95 -12.99 13.78
N PRO A 199 -2.89 -13.60 14.53
CA PRO A 199 -3.79 -12.86 15.41
C PRO A 199 -3.10 -11.86 16.36
N VAL A 200 -3.76 -10.73 16.59
CA VAL A 200 -3.33 -9.64 17.46
C VAL A 200 -4.25 -9.48 18.68
N ASP A 201 -3.71 -9.01 19.80
CA ASP A 201 -4.48 -8.65 20.99
C ASP A 201 -5.06 -7.24 20.82
N ILE A 202 -6.32 -7.18 20.37
CA ILE A 202 -7.08 -5.96 20.09
C ILE A 202 -7.02 -4.95 21.25
N SER A 203 -7.05 -5.44 22.50
CA SER A 203 -7.08 -4.59 23.70
C SER A 203 -5.80 -3.77 23.91
N LYS A 204 -4.69 -4.23 23.34
CA LYS A 204 -3.36 -3.60 23.46
C LYS A 204 -2.91 -2.89 22.18
N CYS A 205 -3.65 -3.06 21.09
CA CYS A 205 -3.42 -2.34 19.85
C CYS A 205 -3.72 -0.85 20.02
N ARG A 206 -2.88 0.02 19.43
CA ARG A 206 -3.05 1.48 19.50
C ARG A 206 -2.36 2.16 18.34
N ALA A 207 -2.76 3.40 18.04
CA ALA A 207 -2.01 4.26 17.14
C ALA A 207 -1.45 5.46 17.89
N SER A 208 -0.29 5.94 17.45
CA SER A 208 0.36 7.15 17.93
C SER A 208 0.72 8.03 16.74
N VAL A 209 0.42 9.32 16.88
CA VAL A 209 0.77 10.35 15.91
C VAL A 209 2.03 11.07 16.36
N LYS A 210 2.96 11.28 15.43
CA LYS A 210 4.11 12.20 15.57
C LYS A 210 4.06 13.21 14.43
N ARG A 211 4.89 14.27 14.52
CA ARG A 211 4.95 15.34 13.51
C ARG A 211 5.25 14.82 12.09
N ASP A 212 6.10 13.81 11.97
CA ASP A 212 6.62 13.29 10.71
C ASP A 212 5.93 11.99 10.25
N ARG A 213 5.35 11.24 11.19
CA ARG A 213 4.84 9.89 10.94
C ARG A 213 3.72 9.48 11.89
N ILE A 214 2.88 8.58 11.40
CA ILE A 214 1.93 7.83 12.23
C ILE A 214 2.52 6.44 12.50
N THR A 215 2.41 5.97 13.73
CA THR A 215 2.84 4.64 14.16
C THR A 215 1.62 3.84 14.63
N LEU A 216 1.29 2.76 13.92
CA LEU A 216 0.30 1.77 14.33
C LEU A 216 1.03 0.65 15.10
N VAL A 217 0.64 0.42 16.35
CA VAL A 217 1.20 -0.62 17.20
C VAL A 217 0.21 -1.78 17.28
N LEU A 218 0.60 -2.93 16.77
CA LEU A 218 -0.14 -4.18 16.79
C LEU A 218 0.47 -5.09 17.86
N ALA A 219 -0.26 -5.37 18.93
CA ALA A 219 0.21 -6.29 19.96
C ALA A 219 -0.04 -7.72 19.50
N LYS A 220 0.98 -8.58 19.48
CA LYS A 220 0.78 -9.97 19.07
C LYS A 220 0.03 -10.74 20.16
N GLN A 221 -0.83 -11.66 19.76
CA GLN A 221 -1.43 -12.60 20.70
C GLN A 221 -0.39 -13.60 21.22
N ASP A 222 0.54 -14.02 20.35
CA ASP A 222 1.70 -14.86 20.69
C ASP A 222 2.98 -14.02 20.61
N THR A 223 3.61 -13.78 21.75
CA THR A 223 4.79 -12.90 21.87
C THR A 223 6.08 -13.55 21.38
N ASP A 224 6.11 -14.88 21.30
CA ASP A 224 7.33 -15.63 20.94
C ASP A 224 7.43 -15.85 19.42
N LEU A 225 6.35 -15.57 18.69
CA LEU A 225 6.29 -15.74 17.25
C LEU A 225 6.86 -14.52 16.49
N THR A 226 7.98 -14.70 15.80
CA THR A 226 8.55 -13.68 14.90
C THR A 226 7.73 -13.55 13.60
N TRP A 227 7.39 -12.32 13.21
CA TRP A 227 6.69 -12.05 11.95
C TRP A 227 7.69 -11.84 10.82
N PHE A 228 7.63 -12.69 9.79
CA PHE A 228 8.46 -12.55 8.57
C PHE A 228 7.78 -11.73 7.48
N SER A 229 6.46 -11.59 7.55
CA SER A 229 5.65 -10.75 6.68
C SER A 229 4.60 -10.04 7.53
N LEU A 230 4.11 -8.87 7.09
CA LEU A 230 3.02 -8.17 7.78
C LEU A 230 1.66 -8.87 7.52
N THR A 231 1.46 -9.35 6.30
CA THR A 231 0.23 -10.01 5.86
C THR A 231 0.53 -11.38 5.23
N LYS A 232 -0.42 -12.29 5.32
CA LYS A 232 -0.40 -13.61 4.67
C LYS A 232 -0.53 -13.40 3.16
N ALA A 233 0.31 -14.09 2.37
CA ALA A 233 0.19 -14.08 0.90
C ALA A 233 -1.20 -14.59 0.48
N ARG A 234 -1.73 -14.02 -0.62
CA ARG A 234 -3.10 -14.30 -1.03
C ARG A 234 -3.28 -15.74 -1.47
#